data_AF-A0A1I0MYV7-F1
#
_entry.id   AF-A0A1I0MYV7-F1
#
_cell.length_a   1.000
_cell.length_b   1.000
_cell.length_c   1.000
_cell.angle_alpha   90.00
_cell.angle_beta   90.00
_cell.angle_gamma   90.00
#
_symmetry.space_group_name_H-M   'P 1'
#
loop_
_entity.id
_entity.type
_entity.pdbx_description
1 polymer ?
#
loop_
_entity_poly.entity_id
_entity_poly.type
_entity_poly.pdbx_seq_one_letter_code
_entity_poly.pdbx_strand_id
1 'polypeptide(L)'
;MALLSTLASVTALATASALFGYGTWRTAQNRERPSAGPLLAVLGLLTVWALFALGSVLPVLSELDVVSTVFSLGHLGAGIVFPGVWVVYALSYTGRGSGLNVWRVALFVPLVVPAVLSGVVLAVMEPGESAEVLLAPLFGTILFHAVALLVYGVYRLVRFGWSHPRIAERQVAVVTGGITAPYLLVVLWDGSVLRGTDIGLLASGLLLVAAVRRYPVASGFPEADHVARTRVVETLQEAVLVLDWDDHVLDVNDTTAEWFGTTADAMVGESVHGVVGGLADTDLAAGATGRVSLQTARGRRRFQYSVSAVTDASDGDAGEVARTLLLRDVTGSVTRQQRLTVLNRILRHNVRNNLDAALAYADRVTDDEMREGITDNVRETLDVASKARDAEEVMNSVTDDSEPVRLADVAATVADQFRTGEYAGTVSVTSVDEPVVQSHRSVVRRVLVELVENAFVHSSDSVAVEVVVRDCDGEWAEIVVADDGPGIPEEERAVLASGTETQLEHGHGIGLWFVTWAVTRLGGTVDFEENDPSGSVVTVRLTASGNRQSA
;
A
#
# COMPACT_ATOMS: atom_id res chain seq x y z
N MET A 1 -61.78 11.57 -15.17
CA MET A 1 -60.98 11.23 -13.98
C MET A 1 -60.07 10.02 -14.19
N ALA A 2 -60.56 8.89 -14.72
CA ALA A 2 -59.75 7.68 -14.93
C ALA A 2 -58.46 7.90 -15.78
N LEU A 3 -58.52 8.65 -16.88
CA LEU A 3 -57.33 8.95 -17.70
C LEU A 3 -56.29 9.79 -16.95
N LEU A 4 -56.73 10.74 -16.12
CA LEU A 4 -55.85 11.59 -15.33
C LEU A 4 -55.15 10.79 -14.23
N SER A 5 -55.86 9.89 -13.53
CA SER A 5 -55.26 9.02 -12.52
C SER A 5 -54.26 8.03 -13.12
N THR A 6 -54.57 7.43 -14.27
CA THR A 6 -53.65 6.51 -14.95
C THR A 6 -52.40 7.24 -15.43
N LEU A 7 -52.56 8.42 -16.06
CA LEU A 7 -51.42 9.23 -16.50
C LEU A 7 -50.54 9.68 -15.33
N ALA A 8 -51.14 10.08 -14.21
CA ALA A 8 -50.41 10.44 -13.00
C ALA A 8 -49.62 9.26 -12.44
N SER A 9 -50.25 8.08 -12.36
CA SER A 9 -49.63 6.86 -11.84
C SER A 9 -48.45 6.40 -12.71
N VAL A 10 -48.64 6.40 -14.04
CA VAL A 10 -47.57 6.09 -15.01
C VAL A 10 -46.41 7.07 -14.85
N THR A 11 -46.69 8.37 -14.75
CA THR A 11 -45.64 9.40 -14.59
C THR A 11 -44.87 9.23 -13.28
N ALA A 12 -45.57 8.99 -12.17
CA ALA A 12 -44.96 8.78 -10.86
C ALA A 12 -44.07 7.53 -10.86
N LEU A 13 -44.56 6.40 -11.36
CA LEU A 13 -43.83 5.14 -11.37
C LEU A 13 -42.66 5.13 -12.37
N ALA A 14 -42.79 5.80 -13.51
CA ALA A 14 -41.68 6.00 -14.46
C ALA A 14 -40.57 6.85 -13.82
N THR A 15 -40.94 7.92 -13.12
CA THR A 15 -39.99 8.77 -12.39
C THR A 15 -39.32 8.00 -11.26
N ALA A 16 -40.06 7.24 -10.46
CA ALA A 16 -39.52 6.39 -9.42
C ALA A 16 -38.53 5.36 -9.98
N SER A 17 -38.89 4.68 -11.08
CA SER A 17 -38.03 3.71 -11.75
C SER A 17 -36.73 4.34 -12.23
N ALA A 18 -36.77 5.54 -12.81
CA ALA A 18 -35.58 6.27 -13.24
C ALA A 18 -34.69 6.68 -12.05
N LEU A 19 -35.30 7.12 -10.93
CA LEU A 19 -34.59 7.48 -9.70
C LEU A 19 -33.86 6.26 -9.09
N PHE A 20 -34.56 5.12 -8.95
CA PHE A 20 -33.94 3.89 -8.43
C PHE A 20 -32.87 3.34 -9.37
N GLY A 21 -33.11 3.39 -10.69
CA GLY A 21 -32.11 3.00 -11.70
C GLY A 21 -30.84 3.85 -11.60
N TYR A 22 -30.99 5.18 -11.46
CA TYR A 22 -29.85 6.08 -11.23
C TYR A 22 -29.12 5.77 -9.91
N GLY A 23 -29.85 5.54 -8.82
CA GLY A 23 -29.28 5.17 -7.53
C GLY A 23 -28.51 3.85 -7.58
N THR A 24 -29.06 2.85 -8.27
CA THR A 24 -28.44 1.54 -8.48
C THR A 24 -27.16 1.68 -9.30
N TRP A 25 -27.19 2.40 -10.42
CA TRP A 25 -26.02 2.66 -11.26
C TRP A 25 -24.90 3.39 -10.49
N ARG A 26 -25.24 4.45 -9.76
CA ARG A 26 -24.27 5.23 -8.98
C ARG A 26 -23.63 4.42 -7.85
N THR A 27 -24.42 3.55 -7.22
CA THR A 27 -23.90 2.64 -6.19
C THR A 27 -23.04 1.54 -6.81
N ALA A 28 -23.37 1.08 -8.03
CA ALA A 28 -22.62 0.06 -8.74
C ALA A 28 -21.23 0.53 -9.18
N GLN A 29 -21.06 1.83 -9.43
CA GLN A 29 -19.74 2.41 -9.68
C GLN A 29 -18.84 2.43 -8.44
N ASN A 30 -19.41 2.33 -7.23
CA ASN A 30 -18.70 2.40 -5.97
C ASN A 30 -18.79 1.07 -5.20
N ARG A 31 -18.64 -0.06 -5.90
CA ARG A 31 -18.80 -1.43 -5.36
C ARG A 31 -17.76 -1.84 -4.32
N GLU A 32 -16.62 -1.16 -4.28
CA GLU A 32 -15.52 -1.46 -3.35
C GLU A 32 -15.88 -1.18 -1.89
N ARG A 33 -16.98 -0.47 -1.62
CA ARG A 33 -17.41 -0.14 -0.27
C ARG A 33 -18.13 -1.31 0.43
N PRO A 34 -17.90 -1.55 1.74
CA PRO A 34 -18.34 -2.79 2.39
C PRO A 34 -19.85 -2.99 2.46
N SER A 35 -20.67 -1.93 2.47
CA SER A 35 -22.14 -2.05 2.44
C SER A 35 -22.76 -1.78 1.05
N ALA A 36 -21.95 -1.65 0.00
CA ALA A 36 -22.44 -1.41 -1.36
C ALA A 36 -23.26 -2.58 -1.90
N GLY A 37 -22.87 -3.83 -1.60
CA GLY A 37 -23.60 -5.03 -2.05
C GLY A 37 -25.05 -5.08 -1.56
N PRO A 38 -25.30 -5.04 -0.23
CA PRO A 38 -26.66 -4.99 0.31
C PRO A 38 -27.46 -3.76 -0.11
N LEU A 39 -26.82 -2.59 -0.27
CA LEU A 39 -27.49 -1.39 -0.77
C LEU A 39 -27.92 -1.54 -2.23
N LEU A 40 -27.09 -2.18 -3.06
CA LEU A 40 -27.44 -2.54 -4.44
C LEU A 40 -28.62 -3.50 -4.49
N ALA A 41 -28.70 -4.46 -3.56
CA ALA A 41 -29.84 -5.36 -3.46
C ALA A 41 -31.13 -4.59 -3.12
N VAL A 42 -31.08 -3.63 -2.19
CA VAL A 42 -32.23 -2.77 -1.84
C VAL A 42 -32.66 -1.90 -3.02
N LEU A 43 -31.74 -1.16 -3.64
CA LEU A 43 -32.03 -0.26 -4.76
C LEU A 43 -32.44 -1.03 -6.03
N GLY A 44 -31.80 -2.17 -6.29
CA GLY A 44 -32.16 -3.07 -7.39
C GLY A 44 -33.57 -3.64 -7.21
N LEU A 45 -33.89 -4.12 -6.01
CA LEU A 45 -35.24 -4.63 -5.72
C LEU A 45 -36.31 -3.53 -5.80
N LEU A 46 -36.02 -2.31 -5.35
CA LEU A 46 -36.92 -1.16 -5.53
C LEU A 46 -37.10 -0.78 -7.00
N THR A 47 -36.04 -0.88 -7.80
CA THR A 47 -36.12 -0.67 -9.26
C THR A 47 -37.04 -1.72 -9.89
N VAL A 48 -36.85 -2.99 -9.55
CA VAL A 48 -37.71 -4.10 -10.03
C VAL A 48 -39.15 -3.90 -9.57
N TRP A 49 -39.36 -3.50 -8.32
CA TRP A 49 -40.69 -3.23 -7.78
C TRP A 49 -41.40 -2.09 -8.53
N ALA A 50 -40.69 -0.97 -8.77
CA ALA A 50 -41.23 0.16 -9.51
C ALA A 50 -41.54 -0.18 -10.98
N LEU A 51 -40.72 -1.01 -11.63
CA LEU A 51 -40.97 -1.49 -13.00
C LEU A 51 -42.19 -2.42 -13.05
N PHE A 52 -42.34 -3.33 -12.09
CA PHE A 52 -43.52 -4.19 -12.01
C PHE A 52 -44.79 -3.39 -11.73
N ALA A 53 -44.70 -2.41 -10.82
CA ALA A 53 -45.79 -1.47 -10.55
C ALA A 53 -46.18 -0.71 -11.83
N LEU A 54 -45.20 -0.17 -12.56
CA LEU A 54 -45.44 0.57 -13.79
C LEU A 54 -46.15 -0.31 -14.83
N GLY A 55 -45.66 -1.53 -15.04
CA GLY A 55 -46.27 -2.47 -15.99
C GLY A 55 -47.69 -2.87 -15.62
N SER A 56 -48.02 -2.95 -14.32
CA SER A 56 -49.38 -3.27 -13.85
C SER A 56 -50.42 -2.17 -14.11
N VAL A 57 -49.97 -0.94 -14.42
CA VAL A 57 -50.84 0.23 -14.66
C VAL A 57 -50.88 0.62 -16.14
N LEU A 58 -50.01 0.07 -16.99
CA LEU A 58 -49.95 0.40 -18.41
C LEU A 58 -51.15 -0.20 -19.19
N PRO A 59 -51.97 0.63 -19.84
CA PRO A 59 -53.17 0.16 -20.55
C PRO A 59 -52.87 -0.91 -21.60
N VAL A 60 -51.82 -0.72 -22.39
CA VAL A 60 -51.39 -1.65 -23.46
C VAL A 60 -51.04 -3.04 -22.92
N LEU A 61 -50.50 -3.12 -21.69
CA LEU A 61 -50.13 -4.40 -21.07
C LEU A 61 -51.29 -5.02 -20.30
N SER A 62 -52.27 -4.21 -19.88
CA SER A 62 -53.46 -4.67 -19.18
C SER A 62 -54.44 -5.43 -20.07
N GLU A 63 -54.36 -5.26 -21.39
CA GLU A 63 -55.19 -5.99 -22.38
C GLU A 63 -54.74 -7.46 -22.57
N LEU A 64 -53.54 -7.82 -22.09
CA LEU A 64 -52.98 -9.17 -22.18
C LEU A 64 -53.06 -9.84 -20.80
N ASP A 65 -54.05 -10.71 -20.58
CA ASP A 65 -54.34 -11.33 -19.28
C ASP A 65 -53.10 -11.95 -18.59
N VAL A 66 -52.30 -12.70 -19.35
CA VAL A 66 -51.09 -13.35 -18.82
C VAL A 66 -50.05 -12.31 -18.40
N VAL A 67 -49.85 -11.28 -19.21
CA VAL A 67 -48.85 -10.24 -18.98
C VAL A 67 -49.24 -9.39 -17.78
N SER A 68 -50.50 -8.96 -17.71
CA SER A 68 -51.07 -8.22 -16.57
C SER A 68 -50.93 -8.99 -15.26
N THR A 69 -51.17 -10.31 -15.29
CA THR A 69 -51.01 -11.20 -14.13
C THR A 69 -49.56 -11.28 -13.67
N VAL A 70 -48.60 -11.41 -14.59
CA VAL A 70 -47.16 -11.43 -14.27
C VAL A 70 -46.72 -10.12 -13.62
N PHE A 71 -47.16 -8.97 -14.15
CA PHE A 71 -46.82 -7.66 -13.58
C PHE A 71 -47.42 -7.47 -12.18
N SER A 72 -48.66 -7.92 -11.97
CA SER A 72 -49.35 -7.84 -10.69
C SER A 72 -48.69 -8.74 -9.63
N LEU A 73 -48.36 -9.98 -9.99
CA LEU A 73 -47.65 -10.91 -9.11
C LEU A 73 -46.22 -10.43 -8.81
N GLY A 74 -45.52 -9.88 -9.80
CA GLY A 74 -44.19 -9.29 -9.62
C GLY A 74 -44.21 -8.09 -8.67
N HIS A 75 -45.22 -7.22 -8.80
CA HIS A 75 -45.41 -6.08 -7.91
C HIS A 75 -45.65 -6.53 -6.45
N LEU A 76 -46.52 -7.52 -6.26
CA LEU A 76 -46.83 -8.10 -4.96
C LEU A 76 -45.59 -8.80 -4.36
N GLY A 77 -44.93 -9.66 -5.13
CA GLY A 77 -43.76 -10.41 -4.71
C GLY A 77 -42.59 -9.51 -4.29
N ALA A 78 -42.32 -8.44 -5.06
CA ALA A 78 -41.28 -7.48 -4.71
C ALA A 78 -41.59 -6.76 -3.38
N GLY A 79 -42.86 -6.38 -3.15
CA GLY A 79 -43.31 -5.79 -1.89
C GLY A 79 -43.24 -6.75 -0.70
N ILE A 80 -43.39 -8.06 -0.89
CA ILE A 80 -43.23 -9.07 0.18
C ILE A 80 -41.76 -9.26 0.54
N VAL A 81 -40.87 -9.34 -0.45
CA VAL A 81 -39.45 -9.69 -0.24
C VAL A 81 -38.63 -8.50 0.29
N PHE A 82 -39.05 -7.27 -0.03
CA PHE A 82 -38.30 -6.07 0.28
C PHE A 82 -37.93 -5.87 1.76
N PRO A 83 -38.82 -6.07 2.76
CA PRO A 83 -38.47 -5.94 4.18
C PRO A 83 -37.31 -6.84 4.60
N GLY A 84 -37.20 -8.05 4.04
CA GLY A 84 -36.09 -8.97 4.33
C GLY A 84 -34.76 -8.45 3.79
N VAL A 85 -34.75 -7.97 2.53
CA VAL A 85 -33.55 -7.39 1.91
C VAL A 85 -33.11 -6.12 2.62
N TRP A 86 -34.07 -5.30 3.07
CA TRP A 86 -33.82 -4.13 3.90
C TRP A 86 -33.10 -4.49 5.22
N VAL A 87 -33.58 -5.51 5.95
CA VAL A 87 -32.94 -5.92 7.21
C VAL A 87 -31.51 -6.39 6.97
N VAL A 88 -31.24 -7.09 5.86
CA VAL A 88 -29.87 -7.47 5.48
C VAL A 88 -28.98 -6.23 5.28
N TYR A 89 -29.49 -5.20 4.60
CA TYR A 89 -28.77 -3.92 4.50
C TYR A 89 -28.59 -3.24 5.86
N ALA A 90 -29.63 -3.13 6.69
CA ALA A 90 -29.54 -2.49 7.99
C ALA A 90 -28.51 -3.19 8.90
N LEU A 91 -28.45 -4.53 8.86
CA LEU A 91 -27.44 -5.30 9.57
C LEU A 91 -26.04 -5.08 8.97
N SER A 92 -25.89 -5.05 7.66
CA SER A 92 -24.59 -4.75 7.04
C SER A 92 -24.10 -3.33 7.32
N TYR A 93 -25.02 -2.36 7.37
CA TYR A 93 -24.73 -0.96 7.61
C TYR A 93 -24.26 -0.71 9.05
N THR A 94 -24.78 -1.51 9.99
CA THR A 94 -24.41 -1.54 11.42
C THR A 94 -23.35 -2.62 11.73
N GLY A 95 -22.52 -2.96 10.73
CA GLY A 95 -21.99 -4.31 10.45
C GLY A 95 -21.31 -5.05 11.60
N ARG A 96 -21.71 -6.25 12.05
CA ARG A 96 -22.66 -7.33 11.69
C ARG A 96 -22.52 -8.04 10.34
N GLY A 97 -21.66 -7.58 9.42
CA GLY A 97 -21.29 -8.31 8.20
C GLY A 97 -22.27 -8.19 7.03
N SER A 98 -21.78 -8.40 5.81
CA SER A 98 -22.46 -8.11 4.54
C SER A 98 -23.07 -9.33 3.83
N GLY A 99 -22.73 -10.57 4.23
CA GLY A 99 -23.17 -11.80 3.55
C GLY A 99 -24.54 -12.35 3.97
N LEU A 100 -25.14 -13.20 3.13
CA LEU A 100 -26.30 -14.02 3.49
C LEU A 100 -25.82 -15.23 4.31
N ASN A 101 -26.09 -15.25 5.61
CA ASN A 101 -25.92 -16.45 6.44
C ASN A 101 -27.25 -17.20 6.56
N VAL A 102 -27.21 -18.44 7.06
CA VAL A 102 -28.40 -19.29 7.23
C VAL A 102 -29.49 -18.56 8.02
N TRP A 103 -29.12 -17.79 9.04
CA TRP A 103 -30.04 -17.00 9.85
C TRP A 103 -30.71 -15.84 9.10
N ARG A 104 -30.01 -15.17 8.17
CA ARG A 104 -30.56 -14.12 7.31
C ARG A 104 -31.48 -14.70 6.24
N VAL A 105 -31.15 -15.88 5.70
CA VAL A 105 -32.03 -16.59 4.76
C VAL A 105 -33.31 -17.03 5.48
N ALA A 106 -33.21 -17.46 6.74
CA ALA A 106 -34.37 -17.83 7.55
C ALA A 106 -35.38 -16.69 7.75
N LEU A 107 -34.96 -15.41 7.65
CA LEU A 107 -35.88 -14.26 7.73
C LEU A 107 -36.92 -14.24 6.60
N PHE A 108 -36.62 -14.86 5.46
CA PHE A 108 -37.53 -14.91 4.30
C PHE A 108 -38.53 -16.07 4.39
N VAL A 109 -38.30 -17.08 5.24
CA VAL A 109 -39.17 -18.26 5.36
C VAL A 109 -40.61 -17.87 5.74
N PRO A 110 -40.86 -17.01 6.74
CA PRO A 110 -42.23 -16.60 7.10
C PRO A 110 -42.89 -15.66 6.07
N LEU A 111 -42.16 -15.18 5.06
CA LEU A 111 -42.70 -14.43 3.92
C LEU A 111 -43.06 -15.36 2.77
N VAL A 112 -42.13 -16.24 2.41
CA VAL A 112 -42.22 -17.09 1.21
C VAL A 112 -43.17 -18.27 1.42
N VAL A 113 -43.10 -18.95 2.57
CA VAL A 113 -43.93 -20.14 2.81
C VAL A 113 -45.42 -19.81 2.78
N PRO A 114 -45.92 -18.79 3.52
CA PRO A 114 -47.33 -18.44 3.43
C PRO A 114 -47.72 -17.92 2.04
N ALA A 115 -46.83 -17.22 1.33
CA ALA A 115 -47.11 -16.74 -0.02
C ALA A 115 -47.29 -17.91 -1.02
N VAL A 116 -46.44 -18.94 -0.94
CA VAL A 116 -46.58 -20.16 -1.74
C VAL A 116 -47.86 -20.90 -1.39
N LEU A 117 -48.17 -21.05 -0.09
CA LEU A 117 -49.42 -21.67 0.36
C LEU A 117 -50.65 -20.90 -0.13
N SER A 118 -50.63 -19.56 -0.11
CA SER A 118 -51.69 -18.73 -0.67
C SER A 118 -51.87 -18.98 -2.17
N GLY A 119 -50.76 -19.12 -2.92
CA GLY A 119 -50.80 -19.48 -4.33
C GLY A 119 -51.41 -20.86 -4.58
N VAL A 120 -51.11 -21.84 -3.73
CA VAL A 120 -51.72 -23.19 -3.80
C VAL A 120 -53.22 -23.13 -3.52
N VAL A 121 -53.64 -22.40 -2.48
CA VAL A 121 -55.07 -22.24 -2.16
C VAL A 121 -55.82 -21.62 -3.34
N LEU A 122 -55.27 -20.56 -3.95
CA LEU A 122 -55.87 -19.91 -5.12
C LEU A 122 -55.88 -20.80 -6.37
N ALA A 123 -54.95 -21.75 -6.50
CA ALA A 123 -54.88 -22.66 -7.64
C ALA A 123 -55.80 -23.87 -7.53
N VAL A 124 -56.11 -24.31 -6.30
CA VAL A 124 -56.83 -25.57 -6.02
C VAL A 124 -58.28 -25.32 -5.63
N MET A 125 -58.60 -24.20 -4.99
CA MET A 125 -59.93 -23.91 -4.45
C MET A 125 -60.69 -22.92 -5.31
N GLU A 126 -62.00 -23.13 -5.45
CA GLU A 126 -62.89 -22.14 -6.07
C GLU A 126 -63.01 -20.90 -5.17
N PRO A 127 -63.10 -19.69 -5.75
CA PRO A 127 -63.32 -18.46 -4.99
C PRO A 127 -64.60 -18.55 -4.15
N GLY A 128 -64.47 -18.42 -2.84
CA GLY A 128 -65.60 -18.49 -1.91
C GLY A 128 -65.16 -18.42 -0.44
N GLU A 129 -66.13 -18.47 0.47
CA GLU A 129 -65.92 -18.26 1.91
C GLU A 129 -64.88 -19.21 2.52
N SER A 130 -64.82 -20.46 2.03
CA SER A 130 -63.81 -21.44 2.46
C SER A 130 -62.37 -21.09 2.05
N ALA A 131 -62.18 -20.49 0.88
CA ALA A 131 -60.86 -20.03 0.43
C ALA A 131 -60.43 -18.78 1.21
N GLU A 132 -61.36 -17.86 1.48
CA GLU A 132 -61.10 -16.65 2.28
C GLU A 132 -60.64 -16.97 3.70
N VAL A 133 -61.29 -17.93 4.36
CA VAL A 133 -60.91 -18.39 5.71
C VAL A 133 -59.50 -18.95 5.76
N LEU A 134 -59.02 -19.61 4.69
CA LEU A 134 -57.66 -20.15 4.61
C LEU A 134 -56.63 -19.09 4.19
N LEU A 135 -57.00 -18.14 3.34
CA LEU A 135 -56.10 -17.08 2.86
C LEU A 135 -55.86 -15.98 3.91
N ALA A 136 -56.88 -15.63 4.71
CA ALA A 136 -56.80 -14.59 5.72
C ALA A 136 -55.61 -14.76 6.71
N PRO A 137 -55.40 -15.93 7.36
CA PRO A 137 -54.26 -16.12 8.26
C PRO A 137 -52.91 -16.13 7.53
N LEU A 138 -52.86 -16.58 6.28
CA LEU A 138 -51.64 -16.58 5.47
C LEU A 138 -51.21 -15.14 5.14
N PHE A 139 -52.13 -14.31 4.62
CA PHE A 139 -51.86 -12.90 4.38
C PHE A 139 -51.58 -12.13 5.67
N GLY A 140 -52.28 -12.44 6.76
CA GLY A 140 -52.01 -11.87 8.09
C GLY A 140 -50.59 -12.16 8.56
N THR A 141 -50.10 -13.38 8.36
CA THR A 141 -48.73 -13.78 8.70
C THR A 141 -47.70 -13.02 7.87
N ILE A 142 -47.90 -12.92 6.55
CA ILE A 142 -47.02 -12.18 5.64
C ILE A 142 -46.94 -10.71 6.07
N LEU A 143 -48.10 -10.07 6.27
CA LEU A 143 -48.18 -8.67 6.63
C LEU A 143 -47.53 -8.40 8.00
N PHE A 144 -47.86 -9.21 9.00
CA PHE A 144 -47.29 -9.07 10.34
C PHE A 144 -45.76 -9.19 10.31
N HIS A 145 -45.24 -10.22 9.64
CA HIS A 145 -43.80 -10.45 9.56
C HIS A 145 -43.08 -9.38 8.72
N ALA A 146 -43.68 -8.93 7.62
CA ALA A 146 -43.16 -7.83 6.80
C ALA A 146 -43.05 -6.53 7.62
N VAL A 147 -44.08 -6.19 8.39
CA VAL A 147 -44.07 -5.02 9.29
C VAL A 147 -43.03 -5.20 10.40
N ALA A 148 -42.93 -6.38 11.01
CA ALA A 148 -41.94 -6.66 12.03
C ALA A 148 -40.50 -6.49 11.51
N LEU A 149 -40.20 -6.96 10.30
CA LEU A 149 -38.90 -6.77 9.65
C LEU A 149 -38.61 -5.30 9.34
N LEU A 150 -39.60 -4.55 8.84
CA LEU A 150 -39.45 -3.10 8.62
C LEU A 150 -39.13 -2.39 9.93
N VAL A 151 -39.94 -2.59 10.97
CA VAL A 151 -39.76 -1.99 12.30
C VAL A 151 -38.41 -2.37 12.88
N TYR A 152 -38.00 -3.64 12.78
CA TYR A 152 -36.69 -4.10 13.24
C TYR A 152 -35.56 -3.37 12.51
N GLY A 153 -35.57 -3.33 11.17
CA GLY A 153 -34.53 -2.65 10.40
C GLY A 153 -34.45 -1.15 10.70
N VAL A 154 -35.61 -0.49 10.86
CA VAL A 154 -35.68 0.92 11.30
C VAL A 154 -35.09 1.08 12.69
N TYR A 155 -35.51 0.27 13.66
CA TYR A 155 -34.99 0.29 15.02
C TYR A 155 -33.47 0.15 15.07
N ARG A 156 -32.91 -0.79 14.28
CA ARG A 156 -31.46 -0.99 14.19
C ARG A 156 -30.74 0.26 13.70
N LEU A 157 -31.23 0.89 12.64
CA LEU A 157 -30.62 2.09 12.07
C LEU A 157 -30.78 3.34 12.94
N VAL A 158 -31.95 3.53 13.55
CA VAL A 158 -32.21 4.65 14.47
C VAL A 158 -31.35 4.52 15.72
N ARG A 159 -31.32 3.35 16.35
CA ARG A 159 -30.49 3.08 17.53
C ARG A 159 -29.01 3.31 17.23
N PHE A 160 -28.54 2.85 16.08
CA PHE A 160 -27.15 3.03 15.65
C PHE A 160 -26.83 4.50 15.33
N GLY A 161 -27.77 5.21 14.70
CA GLY A 161 -27.67 6.63 14.41
C GLY A 161 -27.54 7.51 15.65
N TRP A 162 -28.33 7.24 16.68
CA TRP A 162 -28.26 7.96 17.95
C TRP A 162 -26.98 7.68 18.75
N SER A 163 -26.33 6.53 18.52
CA SER A 163 -25.11 6.18 19.25
C SER A 163 -23.81 6.60 18.55
N HIS A 164 -23.85 7.04 17.27
CA HIS A 164 -22.63 7.30 16.48
C HIS A 164 -22.43 8.80 16.16
N PRO A 165 -21.36 9.44 16.67
CA PRO A 165 -21.12 10.88 16.48
C PRO A 165 -20.95 11.34 15.03
N ARG A 166 -20.58 10.43 14.12
CA ARG A 166 -20.30 10.74 12.70
C ARG A 166 -21.53 10.62 11.80
N ILE A 167 -22.65 10.09 12.29
CA ILE A 167 -23.86 9.88 11.49
C ILE A 167 -24.83 11.01 11.79
N ALA A 168 -25.12 11.85 10.79
CA ALA A 168 -26.11 12.89 10.96
C ALA A 168 -27.50 12.26 11.18
N GLU A 169 -28.26 12.74 12.18
CA GLU A 169 -29.65 12.29 12.40
C GLU A 169 -30.51 12.42 11.12
N ARG A 170 -30.25 13.47 10.33
CA ARG A 170 -30.88 13.69 9.02
C ARG A 170 -30.60 12.58 8.02
N GLN A 171 -29.42 11.95 8.06
CA GLN A 171 -29.10 10.82 7.19
C GLN A 171 -29.99 9.63 7.52
N VAL A 172 -30.11 9.30 8.79
CA VAL A 172 -30.92 8.16 9.27
C VAL A 172 -32.40 8.40 8.97
N ALA A 173 -32.90 9.61 9.19
CA ALA A 173 -34.26 9.99 8.87
C ALA A 173 -34.57 9.86 7.36
N VAL A 174 -33.67 10.33 6.49
CA VAL A 174 -33.85 10.25 5.04
C VAL A 174 -33.82 8.81 4.53
N VAL A 175 -32.88 7.98 5.01
CA VAL A 175 -32.77 6.57 4.59
C VAL A 175 -33.97 5.76 5.09
N THR A 176 -34.32 5.92 6.37
CA THR A 176 -35.46 5.24 6.99
C THR A 176 -36.76 5.64 6.31
N GLY A 177 -36.99 6.95 6.14
CA GLY A 177 -38.17 7.47 5.47
C GLY A 177 -38.29 7.00 4.04
N GLY A 178 -37.18 6.96 3.29
CA GLY A 178 -37.16 6.44 1.93
C GLY A 178 -37.56 4.96 1.86
N ILE A 179 -37.21 4.17 2.85
CA ILE A 179 -37.45 2.72 2.82
C ILE A 179 -38.83 2.35 3.35
N THR A 180 -39.36 3.11 4.30
CA THR A 180 -40.72 2.91 4.80
C THR A 180 -41.80 3.56 3.94
N ALA A 181 -41.47 4.55 3.10
CA ALA A 181 -42.44 5.31 2.29
C ALA A 181 -43.41 4.45 1.47
N PRO A 182 -42.98 3.37 0.76
CA PRO A 182 -43.88 2.52 -0.02
C PRO A 182 -44.97 1.82 0.80
N TYR A 183 -44.74 1.59 2.09
CA TYR A 183 -45.69 0.94 3.00
C TYR A 183 -46.50 1.95 3.80
N LEU A 184 -45.84 3.00 4.28
CA LEU A 184 -46.45 4.03 5.11
C LEU A 184 -47.49 4.84 4.31
N LEU A 185 -47.20 5.18 3.05
CA LEU A 185 -48.15 5.91 2.21
C LEU A 185 -49.29 5.03 1.68
N VAL A 186 -49.19 3.70 1.73
CA VAL A 186 -50.36 2.84 1.44
C VAL A 186 -51.47 3.02 2.49
N VAL A 187 -51.09 3.25 3.75
CA VAL A 187 -52.05 3.40 4.85
C VAL A 187 -52.48 4.85 5.06
N LEU A 188 -51.55 5.81 4.90
CA LEU A 188 -51.80 7.22 5.23
C LEU A 188 -52.34 8.05 4.07
N TRP A 189 -52.26 7.57 2.83
CA TRP A 189 -52.65 8.34 1.65
C TRP A 189 -54.10 8.05 1.25
N ASP A 190 -54.95 9.06 1.32
CA ASP A 190 -56.37 9.01 0.92
C ASP A 190 -56.62 9.77 -0.41
N GLY A 191 -55.57 9.98 -1.21
CA GLY A 191 -55.67 10.72 -2.47
C GLY A 191 -56.37 9.91 -3.56
N SER A 192 -57.29 10.54 -4.29
CA SER A 192 -58.09 9.90 -5.35
C SER A 192 -57.36 9.75 -6.70
N VAL A 193 -56.23 10.44 -6.89
CA VAL A 193 -55.52 10.53 -8.18
C VAL A 193 -54.36 9.53 -8.29
N LEU A 194 -53.66 9.25 -7.19
CA LEU A 194 -52.52 8.33 -7.13
C LEU A 194 -52.76 7.29 -6.05
N ARG A 195 -52.40 6.03 -6.31
CA ARG A 195 -52.43 4.99 -5.28
C ARG A 195 -51.34 5.28 -4.24
N GLY A 196 -51.57 4.90 -2.98
CA GLY A 196 -50.60 5.07 -1.90
C GLY A 196 -49.23 4.43 -2.20
N THR A 197 -49.22 3.30 -2.92
CA THR A 197 -47.97 2.64 -3.36
C THR A 197 -47.20 3.47 -4.40
N ASP A 198 -47.89 4.12 -5.33
CA ASP A 198 -47.26 4.89 -6.43
C ASP A 198 -46.53 6.11 -5.87
N ILE A 199 -47.21 6.85 -4.99
CA ILE A 199 -46.61 7.99 -4.30
C ILE A 199 -45.54 7.55 -3.28
N GLY A 200 -45.74 6.39 -2.64
CA GLY A 200 -44.77 5.76 -1.75
C GLY A 200 -43.45 5.43 -2.45
N LEU A 201 -43.51 4.81 -3.62
CA LEU A 201 -42.34 4.50 -4.44
C LEU A 201 -41.66 5.77 -4.99
N LEU A 202 -42.44 6.79 -5.39
CA LEU A 202 -41.89 8.08 -5.80
C LEU A 202 -41.13 8.78 -4.65
N ALA A 203 -41.74 8.87 -3.48
CA ALA A 203 -41.13 9.46 -2.29
C ALA A 203 -39.87 8.70 -1.86
N SER A 204 -39.93 7.37 -1.91
CA SER A 204 -38.80 6.47 -1.67
C SER A 204 -37.63 6.76 -2.62
N GLY A 205 -37.91 6.86 -3.93
CA GLY A 205 -36.90 7.19 -4.95
C GLY A 205 -36.22 8.54 -4.70
N LEU A 206 -36.98 9.58 -4.38
CA LEU A 206 -36.44 10.91 -4.10
C LEU A 206 -35.54 10.91 -2.87
N LEU A 207 -36.00 10.31 -1.77
CA LEU A 207 -35.25 10.26 -0.50
C LEU A 207 -33.99 9.41 -0.64
N LEU A 208 -34.05 8.24 -1.29
CA LEU A 208 -32.89 7.36 -1.43
C LEU A 208 -31.86 7.90 -2.42
N VAL A 209 -32.27 8.53 -3.52
CA VAL A 209 -31.31 9.22 -4.41
C VAL A 209 -30.66 10.39 -3.68
N ALA A 210 -31.41 11.19 -2.93
CA ALA A 210 -30.83 12.23 -2.09
C ALA A 210 -29.84 11.66 -1.07
N ALA A 211 -30.16 10.50 -0.47
CA ALA A 211 -29.28 9.82 0.48
C ALA A 211 -27.98 9.35 -0.17
N VAL A 212 -28.05 8.69 -1.33
CA VAL A 212 -26.87 8.21 -2.08
C VAL A 212 -25.98 9.36 -2.56
N ARG A 213 -26.57 10.53 -2.86
CA ARG A 213 -25.81 11.72 -3.29
C ARG A 213 -25.13 12.45 -2.14
N ARG A 214 -25.82 12.58 -0.99
CA ARG A 214 -25.43 13.49 0.09
C ARG A 214 -24.74 12.79 1.26
N TYR A 215 -24.96 11.49 1.44
CA TYR A 215 -24.51 10.76 2.61
C TYR A 215 -23.73 9.49 2.26
N PRO A 216 -22.81 9.04 3.14
CA PRO A 216 -22.02 7.83 2.93
C PRO A 216 -22.84 6.57 3.29
N VAL A 217 -23.93 6.31 2.55
CA VAL A 217 -24.81 5.15 2.79
C VAL A 217 -24.20 3.82 2.34
N ALA A 218 -23.22 3.87 1.42
CA ALA A 218 -22.56 2.68 0.87
C ALA A 218 -21.29 2.26 1.64
N SER A 219 -20.74 3.12 2.51
CA SER A 219 -19.47 2.82 3.20
C SER A 219 -19.62 1.81 4.31
N GLY A 220 -20.79 1.68 4.94
CA GLY A 220 -20.97 0.92 6.18
C GLY A 220 -20.12 1.54 7.30
N PHE A 221 -20.68 1.66 8.49
CA PHE A 221 -19.86 1.97 9.65
C PHE A 221 -19.79 0.67 10.44
N PRO A 222 -18.64 -0.05 10.43
CA PRO A 222 -18.49 -1.17 11.35
C PRO A 222 -18.75 -0.63 12.76
N GLU A 223 -19.40 -1.43 13.61
CA GLU A 223 -19.61 -1.13 15.03
C GLU A 223 -18.22 -0.89 15.63
N ALA A 224 -17.82 0.38 15.68
CA ALA A 224 -16.43 0.81 15.79
C ALA A 224 -15.99 0.92 17.24
N ASP A 225 -16.51 0.04 18.10
CA ASP A 225 -16.21 0.17 19.52
C ASP A 225 -14.94 -0.59 19.92
N HIS A 226 -14.58 -1.73 19.31
CA HIS A 226 -13.38 -2.49 19.78
C HIS A 226 -12.42 -3.05 18.69
N VAL A 227 -12.87 -3.35 17.46
CA VAL A 227 -12.04 -4.19 16.55
C VAL A 227 -10.96 -3.42 15.78
N ALA A 228 -11.12 -2.11 15.56
CA ALA A 228 -10.16 -1.33 14.77
C ALA A 228 -8.92 -0.88 15.55
N ARG A 229 -9.03 -0.62 16.86
CA ARG A 229 -7.90 -0.15 17.68
C ARG A 229 -6.94 -1.29 17.99
N THR A 230 -7.46 -2.44 18.43
CA THR A 230 -6.63 -3.62 18.75
C THR A 230 -5.93 -4.15 17.51
N ARG A 231 -6.64 -4.40 16.39
CA ARG A 231 -6.01 -4.95 15.18
C ARG A 231 -4.94 -4.06 14.56
N VAL A 232 -5.07 -2.73 14.65
CA VAL A 232 -4.03 -1.83 14.13
C VAL A 232 -2.75 -2.02 14.93
N VAL A 233 -2.83 -2.06 16.26
CA VAL A 233 -1.66 -2.28 17.14
C VAL A 233 -1.06 -3.68 16.93
N GLU A 234 -1.89 -4.71 16.77
CA GLU A 234 -1.44 -6.09 16.51
C GLU A 234 -0.63 -6.23 15.22
N THR A 235 -1.02 -5.51 14.16
CA THR A 235 -0.39 -5.66 12.82
C THR A 235 0.79 -4.71 12.57
N LEU A 236 1.17 -3.87 13.53
CA LEU A 236 2.35 -3.01 13.38
C LEU A 236 3.62 -3.85 13.25
N GLN A 237 4.52 -3.46 12.34
CA GLN A 237 5.85 -4.08 12.20
C GLN A 237 6.81 -3.72 13.34
N GLU A 238 6.42 -2.77 14.18
CA GLU A 238 7.18 -2.35 15.36
C GLU A 238 6.66 -3.12 16.58
N ALA A 239 7.57 -3.48 17.49
CA ALA A 239 7.19 -4.12 18.74
C ALA A 239 6.61 -3.05 19.68
N VAL A 240 5.39 -3.28 20.15
CA VAL A 240 4.66 -2.41 21.08
C VAL A 240 4.43 -3.17 22.39
N LEU A 241 4.74 -2.51 23.50
CA LEU A 241 4.47 -2.98 24.86
C LEU A 241 3.74 -1.87 25.63
N VAL A 242 2.77 -2.25 26.45
CA VAL A 242 2.12 -1.37 27.42
C VAL A 242 2.59 -1.81 28.81
N LEU A 243 3.08 -0.87 29.60
CA LEU A 243 3.68 -1.09 30.91
C LEU A 243 2.90 -0.34 31.99
N ASP A 244 2.86 -0.88 33.20
CA ASP A 244 2.41 -0.16 34.38
C ASP A 244 3.51 0.76 34.96
N TRP A 245 3.28 1.32 36.15
CA TRP A 245 4.25 2.21 36.81
C TRP A 245 5.42 1.49 37.46
N ASP A 246 5.31 0.18 37.63
CA ASP A 246 6.34 -0.69 38.23
C ASP A 246 7.10 -1.51 37.14
N ASP A 247 6.99 -1.09 35.87
CA ASP A 247 7.62 -1.71 34.70
C ASP A 247 7.15 -3.17 34.44
N HIS A 248 5.93 -3.52 34.82
CA HIS A 248 5.28 -4.79 34.44
C HIS A 248 4.49 -4.64 33.16
N VAL A 249 4.50 -5.70 32.36
CA VAL A 249 3.82 -5.74 31.06
C VAL A 249 2.31 -5.90 31.27
N LEU A 250 1.55 -4.91 30.84
CA LEU A 250 0.09 -4.94 30.82
C LEU A 250 -0.45 -5.55 29.51
N ASP A 251 0.20 -5.25 28.38
CA ASP A 251 -0.23 -5.69 27.06
C ASP A 251 0.94 -5.66 26.06
N VAL A 252 0.86 -6.48 25.01
CA VAL A 252 1.85 -6.56 23.92
C VAL A 252 1.17 -6.89 22.60
N ASN A 253 1.75 -6.41 21.49
CA ASN A 253 1.30 -6.83 20.17
C ASN A 253 1.96 -8.13 19.70
N ASP A 254 1.36 -8.78 18.69
CA ASP A 254 1.86 -10.00 18.04
C ASP A 254 3.34 -9.88 17.63
N THR A 255 3.72 -8.73 17.09
CA THR A 255 5.11 -8.47 16.67
C THR A 255 6.11 -8.51 17.84
N THR A 256 5.73 -8.01 19.01
CA THR A 256 6.54 -8.13 20.24
C THR A 256 6.77 -9.60 20.59
N ALA A 257 5.70 -10.41 20.59
CA ALA A 257 5.77 -11.84 20.86
C ALA A 257 6.72 -12.57 19.89
N GLU A 258 6.62 -12.25 18.59
CA GLU A 258 7.51 -12.81 17.56
C GLU A 258 8.98 -12.43 17.76
N TRP A 259 9.29 -11.17 18.08
CA TRP A 259 10.67 -10.72 18.27
C TRP A 259 11.34 -11.39 19.47
N PHE A 260 10.62 -11.58 20.56
CA PHE A 260 11.16 -12.15 21.80
C PHE A 260 10.92 -13.67 21.95
N GLY A 261 10.24 -14.29 20.98
CA GLY A 261 10.07 -15.75 20.91
C GLY A 261 9.23 -16.32 22.06
N THR A 262 8.31 -15.52 22.60
CA THR A 262 7.41 -15.87 23.71
C THR A 262 5.98 -15.47 23.34
N THR A 263 4.96 -16.14 23.89
CA THR A 263 3.54 -15.80 23.65
C THR A 263 3.11 -14.58 24.46
N ALA A 264 2.21 -13.74 23.92
CA ALA A 264 1.67 -12.57 24.61
C ALA A 264 1.18 -12.90 26.04
N ASP A 265 0.41 -13.99 26.20
CA ASP A 265 -0.11 -14.44 27.51
C ASP A 265 0.96 -14.75 28.55
N ALA A 266 2.17 -15.11 28.12
CA ALA A 266 3.28 -15.41 29.02
C ALA A 266 4.14 -14.17 29.35
N MET A 267 3.97 -13.08 28.58
CA MET A 267 4.63 -11.80 28.81
C MET A 267 3.80 -10.91 29.73
N VAL A 268 2.47 -10.97 29.63
CA VAL A 268 1.55 -10.17 30.44
C VAL A 268 1.67 -10.53 31.93
N GLY A 269 1.83 -9.51 32.77
CA GLY A 269 2.01 -9.61 34.22
C GLY A 269 3.45 -9.79 34.67
N GLU A 270 4.38 -10.09 33.76
CA GLU A 270 5.80 -10.21 34.07
C GLU A 270 6.51 -8.85 33.98
N SER A 271 7.66 -8.73 34.65
CA SER A 271 8.50 -7.55 34.53
C SER A 271 9.12 -7.45 33.13
N VAL A 272 9.05 -6.26 32.52
CA VAL A 272 9.62 -6.02 31.18
C VAL A 272 11.12 -6.32 31.13
N HIS A 273 11.83 -6.17 32.25
CA HIS A 273 13.26 -6.47 32.35
C HIS A 273 13.56 -7.97 32.32
N GLY A 274 12.62 -8.81 32.78
CA GLY A 274 12.72 -10.27 32.71
C GLY A 274 12.33 -10.81 31.33
N VAL A 275 11.34 -10.18 30.70
CA VAL A 275 10.81 -10.58 29.40
C VAL A 275 11.70 -10.10 28.24
N VAL A 276 12.24 -8.89 28.35
CA VAL A 276 13.05 -8.27 27.30
C VAL A 276 14.48 -8.06 27.78
N GLY A 277 15.35 -9.01 27.42
CA GLY A 277 16.76 -8.99 27.80
C GLY A 277 17.50 -7.76 27.23
N GLY A 278 18.15 -7.00 28.12
CA GLY A 278 18.96 -5.82 27.75
C GLY A 278 18.32 -4.47 28.06
N LEU A 279 17.13 -4.44 28.67
CA LEU A 279 16.45 -3.20 29.12
C LEU A 279 16.78 -2.74 30.53
N ALA A 280 17.56 -3.49 31.31
CA ALA A 280 17.83 -3.20 32.73
C ALA A 280 18.35 -1.76 33.01
N ASP A 281 19.15 -1.19 32.10
CA ASP A 281 19.73 0.14 32.25
C ASP A 281 19.05 1.20 31.35
N THR A 282 17.87 0.92 30.82
CA THR A 282 17.18 1.82 29.89
C THR A 282 16.21 2.73 30.64
N ASP A 283 16.24 4.01 30.34
CA ASP A 283 15.25 4.96 30.87
C ASP A 283 13.88 4.69 30.22
N LEU A 284 12.93 4.27 31.06
CA LEU A 284 11.55 4.03 30.68
C LEU A 284 10.61 5.15 31.12
N ALA A 285 11.12 6.33 31.49
CA ALA A 285 10.28 7.48 31.79
C ALA A 285 9.46 7.91 30.55
N ALA A 286 8.28 8.48 30.79
CA ALA A 286 7.45 9.00 29.71
C ALA A 286 8.19 10.11 28.93
N GLY A 287 8.18 10.02 27.60
CA GLY A 287 8.92 10.91 26.71
C GLY A 287 10.37 10.50 26.44
N ALA A 288 10.87 9.45 27.11
CA ALA A 288 12.21 8.92 26.84
C ALA A 288 12.28 8.35 25.42
N THR A 289 13.33 8.72 24.68
CA THR A 289 13.65 8.12 23.39
C THR A 289 15.14 7.82 23.34
N GLY A 290 15.50 6.71 22.71
CA GLY A 290 16.90 6.33 22.66
C GLY A 290 17.17 5.13 21.77
N ARG A 291 18.38 4.59 21.87
CA ARG A 291 18.75 3.34 21.22
C ARG A 291 19.27 2.37 22.25
N VAL A 292 18.82 1.13 22.14
CA VAL A 292 19.17 0.06 23.07
C VAL A 292 19.52 -1.20 22.28
N SER A 293 20.42 -2.02 22.83
CA SER A 293 20.76 -3.32 22.25
C SER A 293 20.08 -4.43 23.02
N LEU A 294 19.10 -5.07 22.39
CA LEU A 294 18.23 -6.07 23.01
C LEU A 294 18.59 -7.48 22.56
N GLN A 295 18.34 -8.44 23.44
CA GLN A 295 18.39 -9.86 23.14
C GLN A 295 17.03 -10.31 22.58
N THR A 296 17.02 -10.80 21.35
CA THR A 296 15.81 -11.30 20.66
C THR A 296 15.95 -12.78 20.35
N ALA A 297 14.86 -13.42 19.91
CA ALA A 297 14.91 -14.79 19.40
C ALA A 297 15.87 -14.96 18.20
N ARG A 298 16.13 -13.88 17.47
CA ARG A 298 17.05 -13.82 16.32
C ARG A 298 18.44 -13.27 16.70
N GLY A 299 18.81 -13.34 17.99
CA GLY A 299 20.09 -12.90 18.54
C GLY A 299 20.09 -11.43 19.02
N ARG A 300 21.28 -10.85 19.23
CA ARG A 300 21.41 -9.47 19.71
C ARG A 300 21.18 -8.47 18.58
N ARG A 301 20.22 -7.57 18.76
CA ARG A 301 19.80 -6.57 17.76
C ARG A 301 19.79 -5.17 18.38
N ARG A 302 19.82 -4.13 17.55
CA ARG A 302 19.77 -2.73 17.98
C ARG A 302 18.41 -2.14 17.64
N PHE A 303 17.71 -1.69 18.67
CA PHE A 303 16.40 -1.06 18.56
C PHE A 303 16.51 0.42 18.87
N GLN A 304 15.70 1.22 18.18
CA GLN A 304 15.33 2.55 18.63
C GLN A 304 14.06 2.41 19.47
N TYR A 305 14.06 3.02 20.65
CA TYR A 305 12.91 3.00 21.55
C TYR A 305 12.30 4.38 21.74
N SER A 306 11.00 4.41 21.98
CA SER A 306 10.25 5.60 22.39
C SER A 306 9.24 5.20 23.45
N VAL A 307 9.15 5.98 24.51
CA VAL A 307 8.20 5.79 25.59
C VAL A 307 7.21 6.94 25.62
N SER A 308 5.93 6.64 25.66
CA SER A 308 4.85 7.63 25.72
C SER A 308 3.92 7.32 26.89
N ALA A 309 3.56 8.33 27.68
CA ALA A 309 2.54 8.17 28.71
C ALA A 309 1.16 7.97 28.05
N VAL A 310 0.37 7.08 28.64
CA VAL A 310 -1.05 6.89 28.34
C VAL A 310 -1.83 7.58 29.45
N THR A 311 -2.47 8.70 29.11
CA THR A 311 -3.33 9.46 30.03
C THR A 311 -4.79 9.08 29.84
N ASP A 312 -5.53 9.00 30.95
CA ASP A 312 -6.98 8.85 30.89
C ASP A 312 -7.60 10.23 30.58
N ALA A 313 -8.19 10.36 29.40
CA ALA A 313 -8.80 11.61 28.96
C ALA A 313 -10.20 11.86 29.57
N SER A 314 -10.69 10.97 30.45
CA SER A 314 -12.09 10.95 30.88
C SER A 314 -12.40 11.61 32.22
N ASP A 315 -11.41 11.95 33.05
CA ASP A 315 -11.62 12.75 34.26
C ASP A 315 -10.55 13.83 34.39
N GLY A 316 -10.94 15.03 34.82
CA GLY A 316 -10.12 16.25 34.85
C GLY A 316 -8.93 16.23 35.83
N ASP A 317 -8.55 15.05 36.32
CA ASP A 317 -7.33 14.80 37.09
C ASP A 317 -6.43 13.91 36.23
N ALA A 318 -5.51 14.52 35.51
CA ALA A 318 -4.64 13.87 34.52
C ALA A 318 -3.59 13.01 35.22
N GLY A 319 -4.02 11.87 35.79
CA GLY A 319 -3.14 10.79 36.19
C GLY A 319 -2.68 10.06 34.94
N GLU A 320 -1.37 9.98 34.74
CA GLU A 320 -0.80 9.03 33.80
C GLU A 320 -1.16 7.62 34.34
N VAL A 321 -1.73 6.74 33.50
CA VAL A 321 -2.22 5.41 33.94
C VAL A 321 -1.28 4.29 33.53
N ALA A 322 -0.61 4.42 32.39
CA ALA A 322 0.33 3.44 31.85
C ALA A 322 1.36 4.11 30.94
N ARG A 323 2.37 3.36 30.50
CA ARG A 323 3.38 3.79 29.53
C ARG A 323 3.41 2.85 28.33
N THR A 324 3.44 3.38 27.12
CA THR A 324 3.65 2.59 25.90
C THR A 324 5.12 2.65 25.51
N LEU A 325 5.78 1.49 25.42
CA LEU A 325 7.13 1.31 24.91
C LEU A 325 7.05 0.80 23.46
N LEU A 326 7.58 1.59 22.53
CA LEU A 326 7.70 1.26 21.12
C LEU A 326 9.14 0.88 20.80
N LEU A 327 9.37 -0.23 20.11
CA LEU A 327 10.68 -0.75 19.73
C LEU A 327 10.76 -0.98 18.20
N ARG A 328 11.64 -0.23 17.54
CA ARG A 328 11.89 -0.34 16.09
C ARG A 328 13.29 -0.89 15.81
N ASP A 329 13.40 -1.98 15.04
CA ASP A 329 14.71 -2.55 14.66
C ASP A 329 15.45 -1.62 13.68
N VAL A 330 16.65 -1.19 14.07
CA VAL A 330 17.54 -0.34 13.28
C VAL A 330 18.91 -0.98 13.05
N THR A 331 19.03 -2.29 13.28
CA THR A 331 20.30 -3.04 13.25
C THR A 331 21.02 -2.91 11.91
N GLY A 332 20.30 -3.06 10.79
CA GLY A 332 20.87 -3.03 9.43
C GLY A 332 21.47 -1.67 9.08
N SER A 333 20.71 -0.60 9.30
CA SER A 333 21.13 0.77 9.00
C SER A 333 22.32 1.21 9.84
N VAL A 334 22.29 0.91 11.15
CA VAL A 334 23.38 1.33 12.06
C VAL A 334 24.67 0.55 11.79
N THR A 335 24.60 -0.74 11.49
CA THR A 335 25.80 -1.56 11.21
C THR A 335 26.50 -1.11 9.92
N ARG A 336 25.72 -0.78 8.88
CA ARG A 336 26.27 -0.27 7.61
C ARG A 336 26.94 1.08 7.80
N GLN A 337 26.29 2.00 8.51
CA GLN A 337 26.79 3.35 8.70
C GLN A 337 28.02 3.39 9.62
N GLN A 338 28.04 2.58 10.69
CA GLN A 338 29.21 2.49 11.59
C GLN A 338 30.43 1.91 10.89
N ARG A 339 30.28 0.89 10.04
CA ARG A 339 31.41 0.33 9.27
C ARG A 339 32.02 1.37 8.35
N LEU A 340 31.19 2.10 7.61
CA LEU A 340 31.64 3.15 6.69
C LEU A 340 32.31 4.32 7.42
N THR A 341 31.71 4.82 8.51
CA THR A 341 32.29 5.95 9.25
C THR A 341 33.61 5.62 9.94
N VAL A 342 33.75 4.41 10.49
CA VAL A 342 34.99 3.98 11.16
C VAL A 342 36.13 3.79 10.16
N LEU A 343 35.88 3.14 9.02
CA LEU A 343 36.90 2.97 7.97
C LEU A 343 37.37 4.34 7.46
N ASN A 344 36.43 5.23 7.22
CA ASN A 344 36.69 6.53 6.61
C ASN A 344 37.43 7.49 7.54
N ARG A 345 37.06 7.53 8.82
CA ARG A 345 37.71 8.42 9.81
C ARG A 345 39.16 8.01 10.09
N ILE A 346 39.44 6.70 10.14
CA ILE A 346 40.78 6.19 10.45
C ILE A 346 41.73 6.40 9.27
N LEU A 347 41.26 6.14 8.03
CA LEU A 347 42.05 6.39 6.83
C LEU A 347 42.35 7.89 6.68
N ARG A 348 41.36 8.77 6.78
CA ARG A 348 41.55 10.21 6.53
C ARG A 348 42.43 10.91 7.56
N HIS A 349 42.18 10.69 8.85
CA HIS A 349 42.85 11.47 9.88
C HIS A 349 44.31 11.03 10.09
N ASN A 350 44.60 9.73 9.97
CA ASN A 350 45.94 9.24 10.23
C ASN A 350 46.84 9.35 9.00
N VAL A 351 46.32 9.11 7.78
CA VAL A 351 47.11 9.29 6.56
C VAL A 351 47.46 10.76 6.37
N ARG A 352 46.49 11.68 6.48
CA ARG A 352 46.75 13.12 6.32
C ARG A 352 47.74 13.66 7.35
N ASN A 353 47.57 13.33 8.63
CA ASN A 353 48.48 13.82 9.68
C ASN A 353 49.90 13.27 9.52
N ASN A 354 50.05 12.03 9.08
CA ASN A 354 51.37 11.43 8.85
C ASN A 354 52.03 12.00 7.59
N LEU A 355 51.26 12.34 6.55
CA LEU A 355 51.75 12.96 5.31
C LEU A 355 52.10 14.43 5.48
N ASP A 356 51.30 15.20 6.23
CA ASP A 356 51.60 16.60 6.56
C ASP A 356 52.91 16.68 7.37
N ALA A 357 53.16 15.70 8.25
CA ALA A 357 54.43 15.55 8.95
C ALA A 357 55.57 15.17 7.99
N ALA A 358 55.35 14.23 7.07
CA ALA A 358 56.34 13.81 6.08
C ALA A 358 56.79 14.96 5.16
N LEU A 359 55.85 15.79 4.67
CA LEU A 359 56.13 17.02 3.91
C LEU A 359 56.94 18.03 4.72
N ALA A 360 56.58 18.25 5.99
CA ALA A 360 57.30 19.17 6.87
C ALA A 360 58.75 18.72 7.19
N TYR A 361 59.03 17.41 7.11
CA TYR A 361 60.38 16.87 7.21
C TYR A 361 61.12 16.89 5.86
N ALA A 362 60.41 16.71 4.74
CA ALA A 362 60.97 16.82 3.39
C ALA A 362 61.52 18.23 3.10
N ASP A 363 60.83 19.28 3.55
CA ASP A 363 61.27 20.67 3.44
C ASP A 363 62.57 20.99 4.22
N ARG A 364 63.04 20.07 5.06
CA ARG A 364 64.31 20.16 5.79
C ARG A 364 65.44 19.34 5.15
N VAL A 365 65.15 18.58 4.10
CA VAL A 365 66.15 17.80 3.36
C VAL A 365 66.86 18.74 2.38
N THR A 366 68.19 18.81 2.47
CA THR A 366 69.03 19.69 1.63
C THR A 366 69.39 19.10 0.26
N ASP A 367 69.05 17.83 0.04
CA ASP A 367 69.22 17.13 -1.23
C ASP A 367 67.94 17.25 -2.05
N ASP A 368 68.01 18.01 -3.14
CA ASP A 368 66.84 18.35 -3.97
C ASP A 368 66.23 17.12 -4.65
N GLU A 369 67.03 16.11 -5.02
CA GLU A 369 66.54 14.89 -5.68
C GLU A 369 65.75 14.02 -4.70
N MET A 370 66.23 13.92 -3.45
CA MET A 370 65.53 13.21 -2.39
C MET A 370 64.29 13.97 -1.90
N ARG A 371 64.32 15.31 -1.91
CA ARG A 371 63.18 16.15 -1.57
C ARG A 371 62.07 16.06 -2.60
N GLU A 372 62.39 16.07 -3.89
CA GLU A 372 61.42 15.83 -4.97
C GLU A 372 60.79 14.44 -4.86
N GLY A 373 61.59 13.39 -4.67
CA GLY A 373 61.08 12.03 -4.50
C GLY A 373 60.13 11.85 -3.31
N ILE A 374 60.40 12.49 -2.17
CA ILE A 374 59.49 12.46 -1.00
C ILE A 374 58.22 13.27 -1.28
N THR A 375 58.35 14.42 -1.95
CA THR A 375 57.21 15.28 -2.25
C THR A 375 56.26 14.61 -3.23
N ASP A 376 56.79 13.91 -4.24
CA ASP A 376 55.98 13.23 -5.25
C ASP A 376 55.26 12.01 -4.67
N ASN A 377 55.93 11.23 -3.82
CA ASN A 377 55.29 10.10 -3.12
C ASN A 377 54.16 10.56 -2.17
N VAL A 378 54.35 11.71 -1.50
CA VAL A 378 53.29 12.30 -0.67
C VAL A 378 52.14 12.84 -1.53
N ARG A 379 52.42 13.47 -2.67
CA ARG A 379 51.38 13.94 -3.61
C ARG A 379 50.57 12.77 -4.18
N GLU A 380 51.23 11.69 -4.55
CA GLU A 380 50.59 10.44 -5.01
C GLU A 380 49.66 9.89 -3.93
N THR A 381 50.12 9.87 -2.66
CA THR A 381 49.27 9.43 -1.55
C THR A 381 48.08 10.38 -1.29
N LEU A 382 48.25 11.69 -1.51
CA LEU A 382 47.17 12.67 -1.42
C LEU A 382 46.15 12.53 -2.57
N ASP A 383 46.60 12.21 -3.78
CA ASP A 383 45.72 11.94 -4.93
C ASP A 383 44.81 10.74 -4.66
N VAL A 384 45.40 9.65 -4.13
CA VAL A 384 44.67 8.46 -3.70
C VAL A 384 43.59 8.79 -2.66
N ALA A 385 43.92 9.63 -1.66
CA ALA A 385 42.97 10.07 -0.64
C ALA A 385 41.86 10.97 -1.20
N SER A 386 42.13 11.77 -2.24
CA SER A 386 41.15 12.60 -2.93
C SER A 386 40.22 11.76 -3.80
N LYS A 387 40.75 10.82 -4.59
CA LYS A 387 39.97 9.88 -5.41
C LYS A 387 39.00 9.06 -4.54
N ALA A 388 39.45 8.62 -3.36
CA ALA A 388 38.58 7.95 -2.40
C ALA A 388 37.44 8.84 -1.86
N ARG A 389 37.65 10.16 -1.73
CA ARG A 389 36.62 11.12 -1.31
C ARG A 389 35.58 11.34 -2.39
N ASP A 390 36.01 11.53 -3.63
CA ASP A 390 35.09 11.77 -4.75
C ASP A 390 34.22 10.53 -5.00
N ALA A 391 34.82 9.35 -4.90
CA ALA A 391 34.13 8.06 -4.89
C ALA A 391 33.05 7.98 -3.79
N GLU A 392 33.36 8.42 -2.57
CA GLU A 392 32.40 8.43 -1.46
C GLU A 392 31.24 9.41 -1.68
N GLU A 393 31.50 10.61 -2.20
CA GLU A 393 30.48 11.63 -2.47
C GLU A 393 29.53 11.17 -3.59
N VAL A 394 30.07 10.59 -4.65
CA VAL A 394 29.29 9.99 -5.73
C VAL A 394 28.49 8.78 -5.23
N MET A 395 29.02 8.01 -4.28
CA MET A 395 28.24 6.95 -3.65
C MET A 395 27.13 7.51 -2.75
N ASN A 396 27.37 8.54 -1.95
CA ASN A 396 26.32 9.10 -1.09
C ASN A 396 25.18 9.79 -1.87
N SER A 397 25.39 10.19 -3.12
CA SER A 397 24.35 10.78 -4.00
C SER A 397 23.37 9.78 -4.63
N VAL A 398 23.59 8.46 -4.51
CA VAL A 398 22.62 7.41 -4.96
C VAL A 398 21.38 7.33 -4.04
N THR A 399 21.21 8.31 -3.16
CA THR A 399 20.01 8.46 -2.32
C THR A 399 18.92 9.30 -3.01
N ASP A 400 19.25 9.95 -4.14
CA ASP A 400 18.31 10.67 -5.01
C ASP A 400 17.60 9.72 -5.99
N ASP A 401 16.48 10.15 -6.58
CA ASP A 401 15.71 9.36 -7.55
C ASP A 401 16.54 8.99 -8.79
N SER A 402 16.45 7.74 -9.25
CA SER A 402 17.13 7.27 -10.48
C SER A 402 16.50 7.90 -11.73
N GLU A 403 17.31 8.19 -12.75
CA GLU A 403 16.89 8.79 -14.01
C GLU A 403 17.14 7.87 -15.23
N PRO A 404 16.43 8.05 -16.35
CA PRO A 404 16.77 7.37 -17.60
C PRO A 404 18.12 7.87 -18.15
N VAL A 405 19.11 6.99 -18.22
CA VAL A 405 20.46 7.28 -18.72
C VAL A 405 20.70 6.55 -20.04
N ARG A 406 20.94 7.32 -21.12
CA ARG A 406 21.43 6.78 -22.39
C ARG A 406 22.93 6.53 -22.28
N LEU A 407 23.35 5.27 -22.28
CA LEU A 407 24.74 4.90 -22.00
C LEU A 407 25.71 5.43 -23.08
N ALA A 408 25.28 5.44 -24.34
CA ALA A 408 26.05 5.99 -25.46
C ALA A 408 26.43 7.46 -25.27
N ASP A 409 25.52 8.30 -24.75
CA ASP A 409 25.81 9.73 -24.48
C ASP A 409 26.91 9.89 -23.43
N VAL A 410 26.87 9.07 -22.38
CA VAL A 410 27.83 9.13 -21.29
C VAL A 410 29.19 8.65 -21.77
N ALA A 411 29.24 7.53 -22.50
CA ALA A 411 30.47 7.01 -23.11
C ALA A 411 31.10 8.03 -24.08
N ALA A 412 30.30 8.67 -24.94
CA ALA A 412 30.78 9.72 -25.84
C ALA A 412 31.34 10.93 -25.09
N THR A 413 30.64 11.38 -24.05
CA THR A 413 31.10 12.52 -23.21
C THR A 413 32.44 12.22 -22.54
N VAL A 414 32.62 10.99 -22.02
CA VAL A 414 33.88 10.56 -21.40
C VAL A 414 34.98 10.45 -22.46
N ALA A 415 34.70 9.84 -23.62
CA ALA A 415 35.69 9.74 -24.69
C ALA A 415 36.14 11.11 -25.21
N ASP A 416 35.24 12.10 -25.33
CA ASP A 416 35.60 13.48 -25.71
C ASP A 416 36.56 14.13 -24.68
N GLN A 417 36.36 13.87 -23.38
CA GLN A 417 37.22 14.36 -22.31
C GLN A 417 38.66 13.85 -22.47
N PHE A 418 38.84 12.57 -22.78
CA PHE A 418 40.18 11.99 -22.94
C PHE A 418 40.79 12.30 -24.31
N ARG A 419 39.98 12.46 -25.37
CA ARG A 419 40.46 12.91 -26.70
C ARG A 419 41.02 14.34 -26.70
N THR A 420 40.59 15.18 -25.75
CA THR A 420 41.01 16.58 -25.63
C THR A 420 42.08 16.80 -24.55
N GLY A 421 42.45 15.75 -23.80
CA GLY A 421 43.43 15.80 -22.71
C GLY A 421 44.88 15.64 -23.17
N GLU A 422 45.80 15.59 -22.21
CA GLU A 422 47.25 15.45 -22.42
C GLU A 422 47.72 13.99 -22.59
N TYR A 423 46.81 13.01 -22.58
CA TYR A 423 47.16 11.59 -22.66
C TYR A 423 47.60 11.19 -24.06
N ALA A 424 48.67 10.39 -24.14
CA ALA A 424 49.15 9.82 -25.39
C ALA A 424 48.30 8.57 -25.74
N GLY A 425 47.43 8.69 -26.75
CA GLY A 425 46.67 7.56 -27.29
C GLY A 425 45.35 7.94 -27.96
N THR A 426 44.48 6.96 -28.17
CA THR A 426 43.17 7.14 -28.83
C THR A 426 42.05 6.48 -28.05
N VAL A 427 40.85 7.09 -28.06
CA VAL A 427 39.62 6.48 -27.51
C VAL A 427 38.57 6.44 -28.59
N SER A 428 38.02 5.26 -28.86
CA SER A 428 36.90 5.03 -29.77
C SER A 428 35.66 4.58 -29.00
N VAL A 429 34.47 4.92 -29.50
CA VAL A 429 33.19 4.53 -28.90
C VAL A 429 32.32 3.89 -29.97
N THR A 430 31.90 2.66 -29.72
CA THR A 430 30.97 1.91 -30.57
C THR A 430 29.68 1.68 -29.79
N SER A 431 28.53 2.07 -30.34
CA SER A 431 27.22 1.85 -29.72
C SER A 431 26.38 0.94 -30.60
N VAL A 432 25.84 -0.12 -30.01
CA VAL A 432 24.92 -1.08 -30.65
C VAL A 432 23.58 -1.00 -29.91
N ASP A 433 22.49 -0.81 -30.65
CA ASP A 433 21.11 -0.76 -30.14
C ASP A 433 20.78 0.32 -29.09
N GLU A 434 21.71 1.25 -28.82
CA GLU A 434 21.55 2.46 -27.97
C GLU A 434 20.84 2.23 -26.62
N PRO A 435 21.41 1.40 -25.72
CA PRO A 435 20.72 0.98 -24.49
C PRO A 435 20.47 2.14 -23.51
N VAL A 436 19.32 2.07 -22.84
CA VAL A 436 18.88 3.03 -21.81
C VAL A 436 18.62 2.32 -20.48
N VAL A 437 19.25 2.79 -19.41
CA VAL A 437 19.13 2.22 -18.06
C VAL A 437 18.52 3.21 -17.06
N GLN A 438 17.76 2.74 -16.08
CA GLN A 438 17.31 3.54 -14.94
C GLN A 438 18.43 3.58 -13.89
N SER A 439 19.21 4.66 -13.87
CA SER A 439 20.44 4.75 -13.07
C SER A 439 20.75 6.20 -12.69
N HIS A 440 21.91 6.44 -12.10
CA HIS A 440 22.41 7.77 -11.75
C HIS A 440 23.51 8.16 -12.73
N ARG A 441 23.26 9.16 -13.59
CA ARG A 441 24.19 9.56 -14.67
C ARG A 441 25.58 9.91 -14.14
N SER A 442 25.66 10.53 -12.96
CA SER A 442 26.91 10.89 -12.28
C SER A 442 27.76 9.67 -11.92
N VAL A 443 27.13 8.61 -11.42
CA VAL A 443 27.80 7.36 -11.02
C VAL A 443 28.30 6.62 -12.24
N VAL A 444 27.45 6.44 -13.26
CA VAL A 444 27.83 5.77 -14.53
C VAL A 444 28.98 6.52 -15.21
N ARG A 445 28.92 7.86 -15.23
CA ARG A 445 30.01 8.69 -15.76
C ARG A 445 31.30 8.44 -14.99
N ARG A 446 31.27 8.41 -13.65
CA ARG A 446 32.48 8.22 -12.85
C ARG A 446 33.08 6.83 -13.08
N VAL A 447 32.26 5.78 -13.14
CA VAL A 447 32.71 4.42 -13.48
C VAL A 447 33.47 4.41 -14.81
N LEU A 448 32.92 5.05 -15.85
CA LEU A 448 33.58 5.13 -17.15
C LEU A 448 34.86 5.96 -17.14
N VAL A 449 34.90 7.06 -16.39
CA VAL A 449 36.12 7.86 -16.22
C VAL A 449 37.22 7.02 -15.59
N GLU A 450 36.93 6.27 -14.54
CA GLU A 450 37.93 5.41 -13.87
C GLU A 450 38.47 4.34 -14.81
N LEU A 451 37.60 3.68 -15.59
CA LEU A 451 38.05 2.63 -16.53
C LEU A 451 38.92 3.18 -17.67
N VAL A 452 38.54 4.32 -18.23
CA VAL A 452 39.30 4.95 -19.32
C VAL A 452 40.60 5.57 -18.79
N GLU A 453 40.58 6.23 -17.63
CA GLU A 453 41.77 6.78 -16.98
C GLU A 453 42.78 5.67 -16.66
N ASN A 454 42.30 4.53 -16.16
CA ASN A 454 43.14 3.38 -15.85
C ASN A 454 43.93 2.90 -17.09
N ALA A 455 43.28 2.82 -18.25
CA ALA A 455 43.95 2.41 -19.49
C ALA A 455 45.07 3.37 -19.92
N PHE A 456 44.90 4.68 -19.71
CA PHE A 456 45.91 5.67 -20.07
C PHE A 456 47.06 5.78 -19.07
N VAL A 457 46.76 5.77 -17.77
CA VAL A 457 47.76 5.99 -16.71
C VAL A 457 48.71 4.81 -16.62
N HIS A 458 48.23 3.59 -16.87
CA HIS A 458 49.01 2.36 -16.70
C HIS A 458 49.75 1.90 -17.95
N SER A 459 49.77 2.72 -19.01
CA SER A 459 50.59 2.43 -20.19
C SER A 459 51.81 3.33 -20.28
N SER A 460 52.92 2.71 -20.67
CA SER A 460 54.19 3.39 -20.97
C SER A 460 54.21 3.99 -22.38
N ASP A 461 53.33 3.51 -23.25
CA ASP A 461 53.24 3.83 -24.68
C ASP A 461 51.84 4.33 -25.06
N SER A 462 51.67 4.80 -26.30
CA SER A 462 50.37 5.21 -26.84
C SER A 462 49.37 4.04 -26.84
N VAL A 463 48.25 4.17 -26.13
CA VAL A 463 47.19 3.14 -26.03
C VAL A 463 46.00 3.45 -26.93
N ALA A 464 45.38 2.40 -27.47
CA ALA A 464 44.05 2.44 -28.05
C ALA A 464 43.02 1.87 -27.06
N VAL A 465 42.07 2.70 -26.65
CA VAL A 465 40.93 2.31 -25.81
C VAL A 465 39.67 2.23 -26.67
N GLU A 466 38.98 1.10 -26.62
CA GLU A 466 37.67 0.89 -27.24
C GLU A 466 36.59 0.78 -26.17
N VAL A 467 35.57 1.64 -26.26
CA VAL A 467 34.37 1.57 -25.41
C VAL A 467 33.20 1.09 -26.25
N VAL A 468 32.76 -0.14 -26.02
CA VAL A 468 31.57 -0.72 -26.67
C VAL A 468 30.39 -0.67 -25.72
N VAL A 469 29.28 -0.10 -26.16
CA VAL A 469 28.02 -0.09 -25.40
C VAL A 469 26.97 -0.86 -26.20
N ARG A 470 26.31 -1.84 -25.59
CA ARG A 470 25.35 -2.70 -26.29
C ARG A 470 24.18 -3.14 -25.41
N ASP A 471 23.01 -3.30 -26.02
CA ASP A 471 21.89 -4.00 -25.39
C ASP A 471 22.08 -5.51 -25.49
N CYS A 472 21.70 -6.25 -24.45
CA CYS A 472 21.74 -7.71 -24.39
C CYS A 472 20.34 -8.22 -24.01
N ASP A 473 19.59 -8.62 -25.04
CA ASP A 473 18.27 -9.26 -24.96
C ASP A 473 17.22 -8.47 -24.16
N GLY A 474 17.37 -7.14 -24.03
CA GLY A 474 16.47 -6.27 -23.26
C GLY A 474 16.49 -6.48 -21.74
N GLU A 475 17.35 -7.36 -21.24
CA GLU A 475 17.51 -7.66 -19.82
C GLU A 475 18.71 -6.90 -19.22
N TRP A 476 19.82 -6.86 -19.98
CA TRP A 476 21.08 -6.25 -19.56
C TRP A 476 21.56 -5.24 -20.59
N ALA A 477 22.09 -4.11 -20.12
CA ALA A 477 22.89 -3.20 -20.91
C ALA A 477 24.35 -3.40 -20.53
N GLU A 478 25.20 -3.62 -21.53
CA GLU A 478 26.63 -3.86 -21.36
C GLU A 478 27.45 -2.65 -21.79
N ILE A 479 28.48 -2.36 -20.99
CA ILE A 479 29.56 -1.44 -21.34
C ILE A 479 30.87 -2.21 -21.23
N VAL A 480 31.57 -2.36 -22.35
CA VAL A 480 32.85 -3.03 -22.45
C VAL A 480 33.91 -1.97 -22.70
N VAL A 481 34.94 -1.92 -21.86
CA VAL A 481 36.11 -1.06 -22.05
C VAL A 481 37.31 -1.98 -22.31
N ALA A 482 37.84 -1.94 -23.52
CA ALA A 482 39.00 -2.72 -23.93
C ALA A 482 40.20 -1.81 -24.20
N ASP A 483 41.39 -2.20 -23.75
CA ASP A 483 42.65 -1.51 -24.04
C ASP A 483 43.69 -2.47 -24.65
N ASP A 484 44.71 -1.93 -25.31
CA ASP A 484 45.85 -2.68 -25.86
C ASP A 484 47.15 -2.51 -25.03
N GLY A 485 47.02 -2.07 -23.78
CA GLY A 485 48.13 -1.81 -22.86
C GLY A 485 48.74 -3.09 -22.27
N PRO A 486 49.48 -2.99 -21.14
CA PRO A 486 50.15 -4.14 -20.53
C PRO A 486 49.19 -5.16 -19.89
N GLY A 487 47.90 -4.80 -19.74
CA GLY A 487 46.89 -5.64 -19.08
C GLY A 487 46.89 -5.51 -17.56
N ILE A 488 45.75 -5.80 -16.92
CA ILE A 488 45.66 -5.89 -15.46
C ILE A 488 46.30 -7.22 -15.02
N PRO A 489 47.29 -7.21 -14.11
CA PRO A 489 47.93 -8.42 -13.61
C PRO A 489 46.91 -9.45 -13.08
N GLU A 490 47.15 -10.74 -13.33
CA GLU A 490 46.25 -11.83 -12.90
C GLU A 490 45.96 -11.80 -11.39
N GLU A 491 46.95 -11.44 -10.56
CA GLU A 491 46.77 -11.32 -9.11
C GLU A 491 45.77 -10.21 -8.73
N GLU A 492 45.77 -9.09 -9.45
CA GLU A 492 44.83 -7.99 -9.24
C GLU A 492 43.43 -8.34 -9.76
N ARG A 493 43.33 -9.00 -10.93
CA ARG A 493 42.07 -9.50 -11.49
C ARG A 493 41.39 -10.50 -10.55
N ALA A 494 42.15 -11.44 -9.99
CA ALA A 494 41.63 -12.43 -9.04
C ALA A 494 41.10 -11.79 -7.74
N VAL A 495 41.77 -10.75 -7.23
CA VAL A 495 41.32 -10.00 -6.05
C VAL A 495 40.01 -9.25 -6.34
N LEU A 496 39.93 -8.54 -7.47
CA LEU A 496 38.72 -7.80 -7.88
C LEU A 496 37.52 -8.73 -8.10
N ALA A 497 37.73 -9.92 -8.69
CA ALA A 497 36.68 -10.92 -8.88
C ALA A 497 36.19 -11.56 -7.57
N SER A 498 37.06 -11.66 -6.54
CA SER A 498 36.71 -12.27 -5.24
C SER A 498 35.96 -11.33 -4.28
N GLY A 499 35.94 -10.02 -4.55
CA GLY A 499 35.27 -9.02 -3.72
C GLY A 499 35.82 -8.87 -2.30
N THR A 500 37.00 -9.45 -2.00
CA THR A 500 37.61 -9.44 -0.66
C THR A 500 38.83 -8.52 -0.63
N GLU A 501 38.82 -7.50 0.25
CA GLU A 501 39.93 -6.58 0.45
C GLU A 501 41.10 -7.31 1.13
N THR A 502 42.13 -7.64 0.37
CA THR A 502 43.43 -8.02 0.93
C THR A 502 44.35 -6.81 0.92
N GLN A 503 45.08 -6.59 2.03
CA GLN A 503 46.23 -5.69 2.07
C GLN A 503 47.30 -6.22 1.11
N LEU A 504 47.20 -5.89 -0.17
CA LEU A 504 48.25 -6.10 -1.14
C LEU A 504 48.65 -4.74 -1.70
N GLU A 505 49.94 -4.63 -1.94
CA GLU A 505 50.70 -3.40 -1.90
C GLU A 505 50.32 -2.41 -3.01
N HIS A 506 50.57 -1.13 -2.72
CA HIS A 506 50.52 0.04 -3.62
C HIS A 506 49.13 0.62 -3.90
N GLY A 507 49.03 1.95 -3.77
CA GLY A 507 47.81 2.75 -3.85
C GLY A 507 47.15 2.86 -5.24
N HIS A 508 47.35 1.89 -6.13
CA HIS A 508 46.95 1.92 -7.52
C HIS A 508 45.58 1.24 -7.81
N GLY A 509 45.03 0.46 -6.87
CA GLY A 509 43.80 -0.33 -7.09
C GLY A 509 42.46 0.35 -6.73
N ILE A 510 42.46 1.55 -6.16
CA ILE A 510 41.22 2.15 -5.60
C ILE A 510 40.18 2.50 -6.67
N GLY A 511 40.60 2.83 -7.90
CA GLY A 511 39.69 3.12 -9.02
C GLY A 511 38.86 1.91 -9.45
N LEU A 512 39.49 0.76 -9.66
CA LEU A 512 38.79 -0.49 -10.05
C LEU A 512 37.94 -1.07 -8.90
N TRP A 513 38.36 -0.88 -7.65
CA TRP A 513 37.53 -1.17 -6.47
C TRP A 513 36.28 -0.29 -6.42
N PHE A 514 36.44 1.01 -6.69
CA PHE A 514 35.29 1.92 -6.80
C PHE A 514 34.34 1.46 -7.91
N VAL A 515 34.84 1.09 -9.09
CA VAL A 515 34.02 0.56 -10.19
C VAL A 515 33.19 -0.64 -9.72
N THR A 516 33.85 -1.61 -9.07
CA THR A 516 33.18 -2.82 -8.54
C THR A 516 32.09 -2.46 -7.53
N TRP A 517 32.36 -1.57 -6.58
CA TRP A 517 31.38 -1.15 -5.57
C TRP A 517 30.23 -0.32 -6.15
N ALA A 518 30.52 0.59 -7.07
CA ALA A 518 29.54 1.46 -7.71
C ALA A 518 28.57 0.63 -8.54
N VAL A 519 29.09 -0.27 -9.39
CA VAL A 519 28.29 -1.16 -10.24
C VAL A 519 27.45 -2.12 -9.39
N THR A 520 28.04 -2.75 -8.36
CA THR A 520 27.29 -3.62 -7.43
C THR A 520 26.15 -2.87 -6.74
N ARG A 521 26.37 -1.61 -6.35
CA ARG A 521 25.36 -0.79 -5.70
C ARG A 521 24.25 -0.33 -6.64
N LEU A 522 24.55 -0.19 -7.93
CA LEU A 522 23.55 0.00 -8.99
C LEU A 522 22.79 -1.29 -9.32
N GLY A 523 23.11 -2.42 -8.67
CA GLY A 523 22.51 -3.73 -8.91
C GLY A 523 23.07 -4.44 -10.15
N GLY A 524 24.22 -3.99 -10.65
CA GLY A 524 24.92 -4.57 -11.79
C GLY A 524 26.05 -5.52 -11.42
N THR A 525 26.76 -6.01 -12.44
CA THR A 525 27.96 -6.85 -12.28
C THR A 525 29.12 -6.30 -13.11
N VAL A 526 30.35 -6.57 -12.67
CA VAL A 526 31.58 -6.22 -13.40
C VAL A 526 32.44 -7.47 -13.57
N ASP A 527 33.11 -7.57 -14.71
CA ASP A 527 34.01 -8.67 -15.05
C ASP A 527 35.30 -8.15 -15.68
N PHE A 528 36.40 -8.85 -15.45
CA PHE A 528 37.76 -8.44 -15.84
C PHE A 528 38.47 -9.57 -16.58
N GLU A 529 38.77 -9.37 -17.86
CA GLU A 529 39.42 -10.34 -18.74
C GLU A 529 40.70 -9.77 -19.36
N GLU A 530 41.57 -10.63 -19.89
CA GLU A 530 42.71 -10.22 -20.71
C GLU A 530 42.24 -9.96 -22.15
N ASN A 531 42.88 -8.98 -22.80
CA ASN A 531 42.69 -8.71 -24.22
C ASN A 531 43.77 -9.42 -25.06
N ASP A 532 43.42 -9.86 -26.28
CA ASP A 532 44.34 -10.54 -27.22
C ASP A 532 44.76 -9.56 -28.34
N PRO A 533 46.07 -9.36 -28.64
CA PRO A 533 47.24 -10.05 -28.09
C PRO A 533 47.78 -9.49 -26.76
N SER A 534 47.30 -8.33 -26.31
CA SER A 534 47.67 -7.71 -25.03
C SER A 534 46.61 -6.71 -24.57
N GLY A 535 46.53 -6.46 -23.26
CA GLY A 535 45.65 -5.45 -22.65
C GLY A 535 44.58 -6.04 -21.74
N SER A 536 43.56 -5.25 -21.42
CA SER A 536 42.45 -5.66 -20.54
C SER A 536 41.10 -5.43 -21.19
N VAL A 537 40.12 -6.26 -20.83
CA VAL A 537 38.71 -6.07 -21.17
C VAL A 537 37.91 -6.02 -19.87
N VAL A 538 37.28 -4.87 -19.61
CA VAL A 538 36.40 -4.69 -18.45
C VAL A 538 34.95 -4.60 -18.90
N THR A 539 34.12 -5.54 -18.47
CA THR A 539 32.71 -5.62 -18.85
C THR A 539 31.81 -5.25 -17.68
N VAL A 540 31.05 -4.17 -17.82
CA VAL A 540 30.05 -3.70 -16.84
C VAL A 540 28.65 -4.02 -17.36
N ARG A 541 27.86 -4.76 -16.57
CA ARG A 541 26.46 -5.11 -16.86
C ARG A 541 25.52 -4.37 -15.92
N LEU A 542 24.57 -3.62 -16.46
CA LEU A 542 23.52 -2.93 -15.71
C LEU A 542 22.15 -3.44 -16.18
N THR A 543 21.16 -3.51 -15.29
CA THR A 543 19.81 -3.93 -15.68
C THR A 543 19.18 -2.92 -16.65
N ALA A 544 18.72 -3.37 -17.81
CA ALA A 544 18.04 -2.53 -18.77
C ALA A 544 16.70 -2.02 -18.22
N SER A 545 16.23 -0.86 -18.69
CA SER A 545 15.00 -0.22 -18.19
C SER A 545 13.71 -1.07 -18.40
N GLY A 546 13.81 -2.22 -19.06
CA GLY A 546 12.70 -3.09 -19.42
C GLY A 546 12.07 -3.90 -18.28
N ASN A 547 12.68 -3.99 -17.07
CA ASN A 547 12.24 -5.01 -16.09
C ASN A 547 12.06 -4.60 -14.63
N ARG A 548 11.86 -3.31 -14.28
CA ARG A 548 11.30 -2.98 -12.95
C ARG A 548 9.77 -3.17 -12.94
N GLN A 549 9.31 -4.42 -13.02
CA GLN A 549 8.04 -4.79 -12.40
C GLN A 549 8.30 -5.17 -10.94
N SER A 550 7.81 -4.31 -10.06
CA SER A 550 7.62 -4.49 -8.62
C SER A 550 7.54 -5.95 -8.17
N ALA A 551 8.49 -6.35 -7.33
CA ALA A 551 8.40 -7.52 -6.45
C ALA A 551 8.24 -7.06 -5.01
#